data_AF-A0A8J5HVZ6-F1
#
_entry.id   AF-A0A8J5HVZ6-F1
#
_cell.length_a   1.000
_cell.length_b   1.000
_cell.length_c   1.000
_cell.angle_alpha   90.00
_cell.angle_beta   90.00
_cell.angle_gamma   90.00
#
_symmetry.space_group_name_H-M   'P 1'
#
loop_
_entity.id
_entity.type
_entity.pdbx_description
1 polymer ?
#
loop_
_entity_poly.entity_id
_entity_poly.type
_entity_poly.pdbx_seq_one_letter_code
_entity_poly.pdbx_strand_id
1 'polypeptide(L)'
;MGGSREVQISGYKLIIHEGDGTVDPSTGRALTGSWLWDSAVYLAEWMAACGGAQLAGATVLEVGAGTGLPGLLAASMGAARVVLTDVGQLLEGLRASVAANGQGARVEVRELRWGEAAEAADVVLMSDVFFDAEEMEGLGRTMRAAWGAGTTGWAATEVRPGVGECLEALKREGFEATVVEESVRSLMRTAASQTPEEGESSVFALYRISRRLP
;
A
#
# COMPACT_ATOMS: atom_id res chain seq x y z
N MET A 1 11.53 -15.30 -12.86
CA MET A 1 11.51 -14.27 -13.92
C MET A 1 10.17 -13.60 -13.79
N GLY A 2 10.15 -12.38 -13.22
CA GLY A 2 8.90 -11.74 -12.80
C GLY A 2 7.90 -11.60 -13.94
N GLY A 3 6.62 -11.74 -13.62
CA GLY A 3 5.52 -11.55 -14.56
C GLY A 3 4.92 -10.15 -14.45
N SER A 4 4.24 -9.70 -15.50
CA SER A 4 3.37 -8.52 -15.43
C SER A 4 1.91 -8.96 -15.53
N ARG A 5 1.04 -8.35 -14.73
CA ARG A 5 -0.41 -8.53 -14.80
C ARG A 5 -1.11 -7.23 -15.12
N GLU A 6 -2.15 -7.33 -15.93
CA GLU A 6 -3.08 -6.23 -16.16
C GLU A 6 -4.15 -6.23 -15.06
N VAL A 7 -4.39 -5.06 -14.48
CA VAL A 7 -5.39 -4.83 -13.44
C VAL A 7 -6.35 -3.75 -13.93
N GLN A 8 -7.64 -4.04 -13.87
CA GLN A 8 -8.69 -3.11 -14.27
C GLN A 8 -9.43 -2.62 -13.02
N ILE A 9 -9.41 -1.31 -12.76
CA ILE A 9 -10.09 -0.68 -11.63
C ILE A 9 -10.98 0.44 -12.16
N SER A 10 -12.30 0.29 -12.12
CA SER A 10 -13.27 1.35 -12.47
C SER A 10 -12.95 2.14 -13.75
N GLY A 11 -12.55 1.43 -14.81
CA GLY A 11 -12.18 2.04 -16.12
C GLY A 11 -10.71 2.40 -16.28
N TYR A 12 -9.92 2.42 -15.21
CA TYR A 12 -8.47 2.53 -15.26
C TYR A 12 -7.85 1.15 -15.52
N LYS A 13 -6.91 1.12 -16.46
CA LYS A 13 -6.11 -0.05 -16.79
C LYS A 13 -4.68 0.20 -16.33
N LEU A 14 -4.17 -0.67 -15.47
CA LEU A 14 -2.83 -0.57 -14.90
C LEU A 14 -2.05 -1.87 -15.14
N ILE A 15 -0.78 -1.75 -15.50
CA ILE A 15 0.13 -2.90 -15.64
C ILE A 15 1.00 -2.97 -14.39
N ILE A 16 0.92 -4.09 -13.67
CA ILE A 16 1.64 -4.31 -12.41
C ILE A 16 2.67 -5.43 -12.60
N HIS A 17 3.92 -5.14 -12.31
CA HIS A 17 5.00 -6.12 -12.30
C HIS A 17 5.10 -6.81 -10.94
N GLU A 18 5.11 -8.14 -10.96
CA GLU A 18 5.29 -8.99 -9.79
C GLU A 18 6.64 -9.70 -9.88
N GLY A 19 7.29 -9.90 -8.72
CA GLY A 19 8.49 -10.72 -8.61
C GLY A 19 8.16 -12.12 -8.14
N ASP A 20 8.52 -13.12 -8.94
CA ASP A 20 8.49 -14.54 -8.58
C ASP A 20 9.85 -14.94 -7.96
N GLY A 21 9.84 -15.39 -6.71
CA GLY A 21 11.06 -15.86 -6.05
C GLY A 21 12.05 -14.76 -5.64
N THR A 22 11.61 -13.50 -5.55
CA THR A 22 12.38 -12.47 -4.86
C THR A 22 12.54 -12.89 -3.39
N VAL A 23 13.77 -12.99 -2.91
CA VAL A 23 14.07 -13.37 -1.53
C VAL A 23 14.83 -12.28 -0.82
N ASP A 24 14.60 -12.19 0.49
CA ASP A 24 15.46 -11.42 1.36
C ASP A 24 16.83 -12.11 1.43
N PRO A 25 17.92 -11.46 0.99
CA PRO A 25 19.25 -12.07 0.99
C PRO A 25 19.76 -12.41 2.40
N SER A 26 19.21 -11.79 3.45
CA SER A 26 19.62 -12.01 4.83
C SER A 26 18.89 -13.18 5.50
N THR A 27 17.60 -13.37 5.19
CA THR A 27 16.77 -14.41 5.82
C THR A 27 16.46 -15.59 4.89
N GLY A 28 16.67 -15.43 3.58
CA GLY A 28 16.30 -16.41 2.55
C GLY A 28 14.78 -16.56 2.35
N ARG A 29 13.96 -15.76 3.05
CA ARG A 29 12.50 -15.80 2.95
C ARG A 29 12.04 -15.10 1.68
N ALA A 30 10.95 -15.58 1.10
CA ALA A 30 10.30 -14.88 0.00
C ALA A 30 9.87 -13.48 0.44
N LEU A 31 10.19 -12.47 -0.37
CA LEU A 31 9.69 -11.11 -0.19
C LEU A 31 8.27 -11.04 -0.74
N THR A 32 7.31 -11.33 0.12
CA THR A 32 5.87 -11.31 -0.18
C THR A 32 5.41 -9.97 -0.79
N GLY A 33 6.09 -8.86 -0.49
CA GLY A 33 5.82 -7.56 -1.10
C GLY A 33 6.05 -7.48 -2.62
N SER A 34 6.70 -8.47 -3.23
CA SER A 34 6.83 -8.56 -4.70
C SER A 34 5.55 -9.06 -5.39
N TRP A 35 4.49 -9.37 -4.64
CA TRP A 35 3.21 -9.85 -5.14
C TRP A 35 2.13 -8.78 -5.03
N LEU A 36 1.15 -8.83 -5.95
CA LEU A 36 -0.03 -8.00 -5.83
C LEU A 36 -1.04 -8.67 -4.88
N TRP A 37 -1.24 -8.05 -3.72
CA TRP A 37 -2.16 -8.48 -2.66
C TRP A 37 -3.57 -7.93 -2.82
N ASP A 38 -4.56 -8.68 -2.32
CA ASP A 38 -5.99 -8.33 -2.36
C ASP A 38 -6.30 -7.00 -1.67
N SER A 39 -5.59 -6.64 -0.60
CA SER A 39 -5.78 -5.35 0.08
C SER A 39 -5.40 -4.16 -0.81
N ALA A 40 -4.38 -4.31 -1.67
CA ALA A 40 -4.00 -3.26 -2.62
C ALA A 40 -5.09 -3.05 -3.68
N VAL A 41 -5.69 -4.13 -4.16
CA VAL A 41 -6.84 -4.07 -5.08
C VAL A 41 -8.05 -3.46 -4.39
N TYR A 42 -8.34 -3.85 -3.15
CA TYR A 42 -9.48 -3.32 -2.39
C TYR A 42 -9.34 -1.81 -2.15
N LEU A 43 -8.16 -1.35 -1.72
CA LEU A 43 -7.87 0.06 -1.55
C LEU A 43 -8.03 0.84 -2.86
N ALA A 44 -7.51 0.30 -3.97
CA ALA A 44 -7.60 0.90 -5.28
C ALA A 44 -9.06 1.05 -5.77
N GLU A 45 -9.88 0.00 -5.62
CA GLU A 45 -11.31 0.07 -5.97
C GLU A 45 -12.05 1.14 -5.18
N TRP A 46 -11.82 1.20 -3.86
CA TRP A 46 -12.44 2.21 -3.03
C TRP A 46 -11.96 3.62 -3.38
N MET A 47 -10.66 3.81 -3.65
CA MET A 47 -10.11 5.10 -4.09
C MET A 47 -10.80 5.56 -5.38
N ALA A 48 -10.96 4.67 -6.36
CA ALA A 48 -11.63 5.00 -7.62
C ALA A 48 -13.09 5.41 -7.42
N ALA A 49 -13.79 4.81 -6.45
CA ALA A 49 -15.17 5.13 -6.14
C ALA A 49 -15.34 6.41 -5.30
N CYS A 50 -14.47 6.64 -4.32
CA CYS A 50 -14.72 7.58 -3.22
C CYS A 50 -13.62 8.65 -3.03
N GLY A 51 -12.40 8.42 -3.54
CA GLY A 51 -11.22 9.23 -3.22
C GLY A 51 -10.83 10.29 -4.25
N GLY A 52 -11.53 10.37 -5.39
CA GLY A 52 -11.09 11.19 -6.53
C GLY A 52 -10.91 12.68 -6.23
N ALA A 53 -11.78 13.27 -5.42
CA ALA A 53 -11.71 14.70 -5.08
C ALA A 53 -10.46 15.05 -4.24
N GLN A 54 -10.05 14.17 -3.33
CA GLN A 54 -8.89 14.36 -2.46
C GLN A 54 -7.57 14.04 -3.16
N LEU A 55 -7.60 13.21 -4.21
CA LEU A 55 -6.40 12.86 -4.99
C LEU A 55 -6.07 13.89 -6.06
N ALA A 56 -7.07 14.58 -6.61
CA ALA A 56 -6.85 15.57 -7.66
C ALA A 56 -5.91 16.70 -7.19
N GLY A 57 -4.72 16.78 -7.80
CA GLY A 57 -3.70 17.78 -7.47
C GLY A 57 -2.89 17.49 -6.20
N ALA A 58 -3.14 16.37 -5.51
CA ALA A 58 -2.46 16.03 -4.27
C ALA A 58 -1.03 15.53 -4.48
N THR A 59 -0.20 15.71 -3.45
CA THR A 59 1.02 14.93 -3.23
C THR A 59 0.67 13.68 -2.43
N VAL A 60 0.93 12.51 -3.01
CA VAL A 60 0.60 11.21 -2.44
C VAL A 60 1.88 10.46 -2.08
N LEU A 61 1.93 9.91 -0.88
CA LEU A 61 2.97 8.98 -0.45
C LEU A 61 2.35 7.59 -0.25
N GLU A 62 2.93 6.56 -0.83
CA GLU A 62 2.58 5.17 -0.51
C GLU A 62 3.74 4.54 0.30
N VAL A 63 3.41 4.05 1.50
CA VAL A 63 4.38 3.43 2.42
C VAL A 63 4.16 1.91 2.41
N GLY A 64 5.22 1.14 2.12
CA GLY A 64 5.09 -0.30 1.90
C GLY A 64 4.32 -0.59 0.62
N ALA A 65 4.72 0.04 -0.48
CA ALA A 65 3.98 0.01 -1.74
C ALA A 65 3.93 -1.38 -2.38
N GLY A 66 4.88 -2.27 -2.08
CA GLY A 66 4.99 -3.59 -2.69
C GLY A 66 5.09 -3.50 -4.21
N THR A 67 3.97 -3.73 -4.90
CA THR A 67 3.86 -3.62 -6.37
C THR A 67 3.32 -2.27 -6.87
N GLY A 68 2.82 -1.42 -5.96
CA GLY A 68 2.50 -0.01 -6.18
C GLY A 68 1.12 0.30 -6.77
N LEU A 69 0.19 -0.66 -6.78
CA LEU A 69 -1.12 -0.49 -7.42
C LEU A 69 -1.90 0.76 -6.91
N PRO A 70 -2.07 1.00 -5.60
CA PRO A 70 -2.78 2.18 -5.09
C PRO A 70 -2.17 3.50 -5.55
N GLY A 71 -0.85 3.69 -5.44
CA GLY A 71 -0.20 4.92 -5.85
C GLY A 71 -0.19 5.13 -7.37
N LEU A 72 -0.05 4.08 -8.17
CA LEU A 72 -0.19 4.16 -9.64
C LEU A 72 -1.62 4.57 -10.05
N LEU A 73 -2.64 4.06 -9.34
CA LEU A 73 -4.01 4.52 -9.53
C LEU A 73 -4.18 5.99 -9.13
N ALA A 74 -3.60 6.41 -7.99
CA ALA A 74 -3.64 7.81 -7.56
C ALA A 74 -3.08 8.75 -8.64
N ALA A 75 -1.99 8.37 -9.31
CA ALA A 75 -1.44 9.13 -10.43
C ALA A 75 -2.43 9.23 -11.62
N SER A 76 -3.09 8.12 -11.97
CA SER A 76 -4.14 8.10 -13.01
C SER A 76 -5.37 8.92 -12.63
N MET A 77 -5.67 9.04 -11.34
CA MET A 77 -6.78 9.83 -10.79
C MET A 77 -6.47 11.32 -10.65
N GLY A 78 -5.28 11.77 -11.07
CA GLY A 78 -4.94 13.18 -11.14
C GLY A 78 -4.11 13.71 -9.97
N ALA A 79 -3.49 12.85 -9.16
CA ALA A 79 -2.44 13.28 -8.23
C ALA A 79 -1.36 14.06 -8.99
N ALA A 80 -0.90 15.17 -8.40
CA ALA A 80 0.15 16.00 -8.97
C ALA A 80 1.51 15.30 -8.87
N ARG A 81 1.72 14.59 -7.75
CA ARG A 81 2.95 13.85 -7.45
C ARG A 81 2.61 12.61 -6.63
N VAL A 82 3.25 11.50 -6.95
CA VAL A 82 3.17 10.26 -6.17
C VAL A 82 4.57 9.77 -5.85
N VAL A 83 4.82 9.41 -4.60
CA VAL A 83 6.07 8.79 -4.16
C VAL A 83 5.74 7.37 -3.67
N LEU A 84 6.17 6.37 -4.43
CA LEU A 84 6.07 4.96 -4.04
C LEU A 84 7.31 4.59 -3.24
N THR A 85 7.12 4.03 -2.04
CA THR A 85 8.23 3.69 -1.15
C THR A 85 8.17 2.26 -0.65
N ASP A 86 9.33 1.62 -0.64
CA ASP A 86 9.53 0.28 -0.08
C ASP A 86 11.02 -0.01 0.16
N VAL A 87 11.37 -1.20 0.63
CA VAL A 87 12.74 -1.67 0.76
C VAL A 87 13.43 -1.82 -0.61
N GLY A 88 14.76 -1.67 -0.64
CA GLY A 88 15.55 -1.64 -1.87
C GLY A 88 15.28 -2.79 -2.86
N GLN A 89 15.00 -3.98 -2.33
CA GLN A 89 14.74 -5.19 -3.10
C GLN A 89 13.46 -5.12 -3.97
N LEU A 90 12.49 -4.29 -3.61
CA LEU A 90 11.21 -4.17 -4.35
C LEU A 90 11.20 -3.02 -5.36
N LEU A 91 12.19 -2.13 -5.31
CA LEU A 91 12.21 -0.92 -6.14
C LEU A 91 12.32 -1.20 -7.63
N GLU A 92 12.99 -2.28 -8.04
CA GLU A 92 13.07 -2.66 -9.46
C GLU A 92 11.68 -2.99 -10.02
N GLY A 93 10.90 -3.80 -9.30
CA GLY A 93 9.53 -4.15 -9.67
C GLY A 93 8.62 -2.92 -9.72
N LEU A 94 8.71 -2.05 -8.71
CA LEU A 94 7.97 -0.77 -8.69
C LEU A 94 8.31 0.12 -9.89
N ARG A 95 9.60 0.28 -10.21
CA ARG A 95 10.03 1.08 -11.38
C ARG A 95 9.53 0.47 -12.69
N ALA A 96 9.52 -0.86 -12.81
CA ALA A 96 8.95 -1.54 -13.96
C ALA A 96 7.45 -1.25 -14.10
N SER A 97 6.68 -1.34 -13.01
CA SER A 97 5.26 -0.93 -13.00
C SER A 97 5.07 0.53 -13.40
N VAL A 98 5.85 1.47 -12.85
CA VAL A 98 5.77 2.90 -13.23
C VAL A 98 6.04 3.11 -14.73
N ALA A 99 7.07 2.46 -15.26
CA ALA A 99 7.45 2.55 -16.67
C ALA A 99 6.37 1.95 -17.59
N ALA A 100 5.81 0.79 -17.24
CA ALA A 100 4.76 0.13 -18.01
C ALA A 100 3.48 0.96 -18.12
N ASN A 101 3.20 1.82 -17.15
CA ASN A 101 2.06 2.73 -17.16
C ASN A 101 2.38 4.12 -17.74
N GLY A 102 3.64 4.39 -18.13
CA GLY A 102 4.05 5.69 -18.67
C GLY A 102 3.95 6.85 -17.66
N GLN A 103 4.04 6.57 -16.36
CA GLN A 103 3.74 7.54 -15.30
C GLN A 103 4.98 8.20 -14.66
N GLY A 104 6.18 7.95 -15.21
CA GLY A 104 7.45 8.42 -14.63
C GLY A 104 7.62 9.95 -14.50
N ALA A 105 6.75 10.75 -15.13
CA ALA A 105 6.75 12.21 -14.94
C ALA A 105 6.09 12.66 -13.62
N ARG A 106 5.26 11.81 -13.00
CA ARG A 106 4.50 12.11 -11.76
C ARG A 106 4.79 11.15 -10.62
N VAL A 107 5.26 9.94 -10.94
CA VAL A 107 5.50 8.88 -9.97
C VAL A 107 7.00 8.67 -9.78
N GLU A 108 7.45 8.88 -8.55
CA GLU A 108 8.82 8.60 -8.10
C GLU A 108 8.85 7.29 -7.30
N VAL A 109 9.94 6.53 -7.43
CA VAL A 109 10.18 5.32 -6.64
C VAL A 109 11.40 5.55 -5.76
N ARG A 110 11.24 5.42 -4.44
CA ARG A 110 12.31 5.67 -3.45
C ARG A 110 12.45 4.51 -2.47
N GLU A 111 13.68 4.24 -2.05
CA GLU A 111 13.90 3.36 -0.90
C GLU A 111 13.40 4.05 0.36
N LEU A 112 12.64 3.34 1.19
CA LEU A 112 12.30 3.77 2.53
C LEU A 112 12.13 2.54 3.42
N ARG A 113 12.90 2.49 4.51
CA ARG A 113 12.66 1.54 5.60
C ARG A 113 11.83 2.21 6.66
N TRP A 114 10.86 1.48 7.21
CA TRP A 114 10.04 2.00 8.29
C TRP A 114 10.92 2.43 9.48
N GLY A 115 10.65 3.62 10.01
CA GLY A 115 11.49 4.30 11.00
C GLY A 115 12.30 5.46 10.41
N GLU A 116 12.52 5.47 9.09
CA GLU A 116 13.15 6.59 8.39
C GLU A 116 12.17 7.73 8.14
N ALA A 117 12.70 8.95 8.01
CA ALA A 117 11.90 10.14 7.75
C ALA A 117 11.41 10.17 6.30
N ALA A 118 10.10 10.34 6.10
CA ALA A 118 9.48 10.58 4.81
C ALA A 118 9.18 12.07 4.59
N GLU A 119 9.03 12.46 3.33
CA GLU A 119 8.53 13.79 2.97
C GLU A 119 7.04 13.93 3.33
N ALA A 120 6.62 15.15 3.67
CA ALA A 120 5.22 15.45 3.93
C ALA A 120 4.36 15.22 2.67
N ALA A 121 3.16 14.66 2.87
CA ALA A 121 2.20 14.39 1.81
C ALA A 121 0.79 14.82 2.21
N ASP A 122 -0.06 15.10 1.23
CA ASP A 122 -1.48 15.41 1.45
C ASP A 122 -2.26 14.12 1.74
N VAL A 123 -1.89 13.02 1.07
CA VAL A 123 -2.48 11.70 1.23
C VAL A 123 -1.39 10.64 1.47
N VAL A 124 -1.56 9.83 2.51
CA VAL A 124 -0.70 8.66 2.78
C VAL A 124 -1.46 7.36 2.55
N LEU A 125 -0.98 6.51 1.66
CA LEU A 125 -1.57 5.21 1.30
C LEU A 125 -0.78 4.07 1.95
N MET A 126 -1.52 3.05 2.41
CA MET A 126 -0.97 1.85 3.03
C MET A 126 -1.81 0.63 2.61
N SER A 127 -1.25 -0.32 1.87
CA SER A 127 -1.96 -1.57 1.54
C SER A 127 -1.25 -2.77 2.14
N ASP A 128 -1.96 -3.48 3.01
CA ASP A 128 -1.50 -4.71 3.66
C ASP A 128 -0.20 -4.56 4.47
N VAL A 129 -0.10 -3.47 5.24
CA VAL A 129 1.08 -3.18 6.08
C VAL A 129 0.87 -3.58 7.55
N PHE A 130 -0.33 -4.02 7.94
CA PHE A 130 -0.68 -4.37 9.32
C PHE A 130 -0.49 -5.88 9.60
N PHE A 131 0.71 -6.39 9.34
CA PHE A 131 1.04 -7.82 9.48
C PHE A 131 2.01 -8.15 10.63
N ASP A 132 2.77 -7.17 11.14
CA ASP A 132 3.72 -7.35 12.24
C ASP A 132 3.67 -6.15 13.19
N ALA A 133 3.26 -6.39 14.43
CA ALA A 133 3.12 -5.35 15.45
C ALA A 133 4.46 -4.76 15.90
N GLU A 134 5.57 -5.50 15.77
CA GLU A 134 6.92 -5.03 16.15
C GLU A 134 7.42 -3.95 15.18
N GLU A 135 6.96 -3.99 13.93
CA GLU A 135 7.33 -3.04 12.87
C GLU A 135 6.53 -1.72 12.95
N MET A 136 5.42 -1.69 13.72
CA MET A 136 4.51 -0.55 13.75
C MET A 136 5.09 0.71 14.40
N GLU A 137 6.06 0.58 15.31
CA GLU A 137 6.78 1.75 15.85
C GLU A 137 7.61 2.43 14.74
N GLY A 138 8.26 1.63 13.88
CA GLY A 138 8.95 2.12 12.69
C GLY A 138 7.97 2.81 11.75
N LEU A 139 6.88 2.13 11.39
CA LEU A 139 5.87 2.67 10.47
C LEU A 139 5.29 3.98 11.00
N GLY A 140 4.93 4.03 12.29
CA GLY A 140 4.42 5.22 12.95
C GLY A 140 5.42 6.39 12.93
N ARG A 141 6.72 6.14 13.12
CA ARG A 141 7.77 7.17 12.98
C ARG A 141 7.82 7.75 11.56
N THR A 142 7.83 6.90 10.55
CA THR A 142 7.79 7.31 9.14
C THR A 142 6.54 8.13 8.84
N MET A 143 5.37 7.64 9.25
CA MET A 143 4.10 8.34 9.06
C MET A 143 4.11 9.69 9.76
N ARG A 144 4.66 9.81 10.97
CA ARG A 144 4.75 11.11 11.67
C ARG A 144 5.56 12.15 10.91
N ALA A 145 6.61 11.73 10.20
CA ALA A 145 7.40 12.63 9.35
C ALA A 145 6.61 13.05 8.10
N ALA A 146 5.83 12.14 7.53
CA ALA A 146 4.97 12.41 6.38
C ALA A 146 3.68 13.20 6.72
N TRP A 147 3.25 13.21 7.99
CA TRP A 147 1.98 13.80 8.40
C TRP A 147 2.06 15.29 8.70
N GLY A 148 1.66 16.09 7.71
CA GLY A 148 1.46 17.54 7.84
C GLY A 148 0.07 17.92 8.36
N ALA A 149 -0.17 19.24 8.44
CA ALA A 149 -1.49 19.78 8.73
C ALA A 149 -2.44 19.50 7.56
N GLY A 150 -3.53 18.78 7.82
CA GLY A 150 -4.52 18.42 6.79
C GLY A 150 -4.25 17.10 6.06
N THR A 151 -3.11 16.43 6.33
CA THR A 151 -2.84 15.10 5.77
C THR A 151 -3.90 14.09 6.22
N THR A 152 -4.42 13.32 5.28
CA THR A 152 -5.28 12.16 5.54
C THR A 152 -4.55 10.89 5.10
N GLY A 153 -4.84 9.77 5.75
CA GLY A 153 -4.35 8.48 5.29
C GLY A 153 -5.49 7.52 4.97
N TRP A 154 -5.22 6.59 4.07
CA TRP A 154 -6.11 5.47 3.76
C TRP A 154 -5.33 4.18 3.81
N ALA A 155 -5.90 3.18 4.47
CA ALA A 155 -5.32 1.86 4.53
C ALA A 155 -6.34 0.79 4.16
N ALA A 156 -5.88 -0.31 3.58
CA ALA A 156 -6.66 -1.54 3.50
C ALA A 156 -5.80 -2.71 3.97
N THR A 157 -6.39 -3.66 4.67
CA THR A 157 -5.70 -4.88 5.09
C THR A 157 -6.68 -6.05 5.13
N GLU A 158 -6.16 -7.26 4.98
CA GLU A 158 -6.91 -8.46 5.34
C GLU A 158 -6.99 -8.59 6.86
N VAL A 159 -8.18 -8.82 7.40
CA VAL A 159 -8.41 -8.96 8.84
C VAL A 159 -7.92 -10.33 9.31
N ARG A 160 -6.65 -10.38 9.70
CA ARG A 160 -5.97 -11.56 10.24
C ARG A 160 -5.70 -11.41 11.75
N PRO A 161 -5.45 -12.50 12.49
CA PRO A 161 -4.88 -12.42 13.83
C PRO A 161 -3.60 -11.57 13.81
N GLY A 162 -3.44 -10.60 14.73
CA GLY A 162 -2.32 -9.65 14.72
C GLY A 162 -2.68 -8.25 14.25
N VAL A 163 -3.73 -8.08 13.43
CA VAL A 163 -4.13 -6.74 12.92
C VAL A 163 -4.53 -5.82 14.06
N GLY A 164 -5.27 -6.33 15.06
CA GLY A 164 -5.68 -5.54 16.23
C GLY A 164 -4.48 -5.01 17.02
N GLU A 165 -3.46 -5.85 17.22
CA GLU A 165 -2.21 -5.49 17.87
C GLU A 165 -1.44 -4.43 17.06
N CYS A 166 -1.43 -4.54 15.73
CA CYS A 166 -0.84 -3.53 14.86
C CYS A 166 -1.52 -2.17 15.00
N LEU A 167 -2.86 -2.14 14.98
CA LEU A 167 -3.65 -0.92 15.12
C LEU A 167 -3.44 -0.26 16.49
N GLU A 168 -3.37 -1.05 17.57
CA GLU A 168 -3.08 -0.52 18.90
C GLU A 168 -1.63 -0.02 19.01
N ALA A 169 -0.65 -0.64 18.34
CA ALA A 169 0.71 -0.13 18.26
C ALA A 169 0.77 1.21 17.50
N LEU A 170 0.12 1.29 16.34
CA LEU A 170 0.03 2.52 15.55
C LEU A 170 -0.67 3.66 16.33
N LYS A 171 -1.63 3.31 17.19
CA LYS A 171 -2.29 4.26 18.09
C LYS A 171 -1.38 4.83 19.16
N ARG A 172 -0.46 4.04 19.71
CA ARG A 172 0.59 4.55 20.62
C ARG A 172 1.51 5.56 19.91
N GLU A 173 1.66 5.43 18.60
CA GLU A 173 2.41 6.34 17.74
C GLU A 173 1.64 7.63 17.38
N GLY A 174 0.42 7.81 17.89
CA GLY A 174 -0.39 9.03 17.76
C GLY A 174 -1.41 9.04 16.62
N PHE A 175 -1.64 7.88 16.00
CA PHE A 175 -2.59 7.74 14.90
C PHE A 175 -3.91 7.10 15.34
N GLU A 176 -4.96 7.39 14.61
CA GLU A 176 -6.27 6.78 14.81
C GLU A 176 -6.71 6.18 13.48
N ALA A 177 -6.98 4.87 13.51
CA ALA A 177 -7.52 4.12 12.40
C ALA A 177 -9.03 3.94 12.62
N THR A 178 -9.85 4.59 11.80
CA THR A 178 -11.30 4.44 11.82
C THR A 178 -11.71 3.54 10.66
N VAL A 179 -12.42 2.45 10.96
CA VAL A 179 -13.00 1.58 9.93
C VAL A 179 -13.99 2.38 9.09
N VAL A 180 -13.82 2.34 7.78
CA VAL A 180 -14.72 2.94 6.80
C VAL A 180 -15.70 1.88 6.28
N GLU A 181 -15.17 0.71 5.92
CA GLU A 181 -15.94 -0.41 5.39
C GLU A 181 -15.20 -1.73 5.65
N GLU A 182 -15.97 -2.79 5.88
CA GLU A 182 -15.48 -4.17 5.86
C GLU A 182 -16.22 -4.96 4.77
N SER A 183 -15.49 -5.81 4.07
CA SER A 183 -16.06 -6.60 2.98
C SER A 183 -15.45 -7.99 2.92
N VAL A 184 -16.27 -9.01 2.68
CA VAL A 184 -15.82 -10.37 2.42
C VAL A 184 -15.46 -10.49 0.95
N ARG A 185 -14.22 -10.88 0.65
CA ARG A 185 -13.72 -10.96 -0.73
C ARG A 185 -13.05 -12.31 -0.97
N SER A 186 -13.21 -12.84 -2.17
CA SER A 186 -12.45 -14.03 -2.61
C SER A 186 -10.98 -13.68 -2.73
N LEU A 187 -10.11 -14.57 -2.25
CA LEU A 187 -8.67 -14.36 -2.28
C LEU A 187 -8.11 -14.61 -3.68
N MET A 188 -7.24 -13.72 -4.16
CA MET A 188 -6.42 -13.99 -5.35
C MET A 188 -5.33 -15.03 -5.07
N ARG A 189 -4.83 -15.08 -3.83
CA ARG A 189 -3.80 -16.02 -3.36
C ARG A 189 -3.84 -16.13 -1.83
N THR A 190 -3.25 -17.18 -1.29
CA THR A 190 -3.06 -17.30 0.16
C THR A 190 -1.63 -16.90 0.53
N ALA A 191 -1.39 -16.56 1.80
CA ALA A 191 -0.03 -16.32 2.30
C ALA A 191 0.87 -17.58 2.18
N ALA A 192 0.28 -18.77 2.05
CA ALA A 192 0.97 -20.05 1.98
C ALA A 192 1.21 -20.55 0.54
N SER A 193 0.37 -20.17 -0.43
CA SER A 193 0.45 -20.62 -1.82
C SER A 193 0.26 -19.45 -2.80
N GLN A 194 1.16 -19.36 -3.79
CA GLN A 194 1.12 -18.38 -4.89
C GLN A 194 -0.04 -18.63 -5.87
N THR A 195 -0.87 -19.63 -5.61
CA THR A 195 -2.01 -20.03 -6.43
C THR A 195 -3.30 -19.65 -5.72
N PRO A 196 -4.33 -19.16 -6.43
CA PRO A 196 -5.66 -19.07 -5.85
C PRO A 196 -6.12 -20.47 -5.45
N GLU A 197 -6.40 -20.71 -4.17
CA GLU A 197 -7.19 -21.88 -3.79
C GLU A 197 -8.66 -21.51 -4.07
N GLU A 198 -9.25 -22.16 -5.07
CA GLU A 198 -10.63 -21.89 -5.48
C GLU A 198 -11.58 -22.01 -4.29
N GLY A 199 -12.25 -20.90 -3.94
CA GLY A 199 -13.29 -20.87 -2.92
C GLY A 199 -12.89 -20.27 -1.58
N GLU A 200 -11.62 -19.89 -1.37
CA GLU A 200 -11.24 -19.17 -0.16
C GLU A 200 -11.64 -17.69 -0.21
N SER A 201 -12.16 -17.19 0.91
CA SER A 201 -12.50 -15.78 1.11
C SER A 201 -11.99 -15.31 2.46
N SER A 202 -11.74 -14.02 2.56
CA SER A 202 -11.34 -13.37 3.81
C SER A 202 -12.08 -12.05 3.99
N VAL A 203 -12.06 -11.54 5.21
CA VAL A 203 -12.60 -10.22 5.53
C VAL A 203 -11.49 -9.20 5.30
N PHE A 204 -11.79 -8.16 4.53
CA PHE A 204 -10.90 -7.03 4.34
C PHE A 204 -11.51 -5.79 4.97
N ALA A 205 -10.68 -5.02 5.67
CA ALA A 205 -11.08 -3.77 6.28
C ALA A 205 -10.37 -2.60 5.61
N LEU A 206 -11.13 -1.56 5.32
CA LEU A 206 -10.64 -0.27 4.87
C LEU A 206 -10.67 0.70 6.05
N TYR A 207 -9.56 1.43 6.25
CA TYR A 207 -9.40 2.40 7.33
C TYR A 207 -9.15 3.79 6.76
N ARG A 208 -9.76 4.78 7.39
CA ARG A 208 -9.28 6.15 7.35
C ARG A 208 -8.30 6.33 8.50
N ILE A 209 -7.08 6.74 8.17
CA ILE A 209 -6.05 7.06 9.16
C ILE A 209 -6.01 8.56 9.36
N SER A 210 -5.97 8.98 10.60
CA SER A 210 -5.76 10.37 11.00
C SER A 210 -4.75 10.44 12.13
N ARG A 211 -4.14 11.61 12.32
CA ARG A 211 -3.21 11.83 13.43
C ARG A 211 -3.86 12.76 14.44
N ARG A 212 -3.86 12.37 15.72
CA ARG A 212 -4.20 13.30 16.79
C ARG A 212 -2.98 14.17 17.05
N LEU A 213 -3.07 15.44 16.63
CA LEU A 213 -2.07 16.42 17.02
C LEU A 213 -2.31 16.79 18.50
N PRO A 214 -1.25 16.91 19.31
CA PRO A 214 -1.36 17.35 20.70
C PRO A 214 -1.92 18.78 20.82
#